data_AF-K5VNT7-F1
#
_entry.id   AF-K5VNT7-F1
#
_cell.length_a   1.000
_cell.length_b   1.000
_cell.length_c   1.000
_cell.angle_alpha   90.00
_cell.angle_beta   90.00
_cell.angle_gamma   90.00
#
_symmetry.space_group_name_H-M   'P 1'
#
loop_
_entity.id
_entity.type
_entity.pdbx_description
1 polymer ?
#
loop_
_entity_poly.entity_id
_entity_poly.type
_entity_poly.pdbx_seq_one_letter_code
_entity_poly.pdbx_strand_id
1 'polypeptide(L)'
;MSYYYPQDERLGRPPPQLYQISEPQVTEPRQHRANTPERIRERKAPWVKEPYSHKPRDEDFYMQDPTDGRMKPNPELLKDHLFNEGRLTEEQTVFILEAVTELMSREPNMLNLTGPVTVCGDIHGQFYDLMKAFEIGGKFTETNYLFLGDYVDRGSFGIECLLYLYTLKLWYPSALALLRGNHECRHLTGFFTFRRESLHKYSERIYEACVRSFDALPLAALIDGKFFAVHGGISPHLDKISDLNQ
;
A
#
# COMPACT_ATOMS: atom_id res chain seq x y z
N MET A 1 -29.88 -13.66 -21.35
CA MET A 1 -29.11 -14.80 -21.88
C MET A 1 -29.18 -15.93 -20.87
N SER A 2 -30.06 -16.91 -21.13
CA SER A 2 -30.16 -18.14 -20.35
C SER A 2 -29.17 -19.16 -20.91
N TYR A 3 -28.28 -19.71 -20.08
CA TYR A 3 -27.35 -20.75 -20.52
C TYR A 3 -28.06 -22.12 -20.51
N TYR A 4 -28.14 -22.72 -21.70
CA TYR A 4 -28.64 -24.07 -21.96
C TYR A 4 -27.43 -25.02 -21.93
N TYR A 5 -27.46 -26.08 -21.12
CA TYR A 5 -26.49 -27.18 -21.20
C TYR A 5 -27.14 -28.38 -21.92
N PRO A 6 -26.47 -29.03 -22.88
CA PRO A 6 -27.01 -30.19 -23.58
C PRO A 6 -26.96 -31.44 -22.68
N GLN A 7 -28.02 -32.25 -22.72
CA GLN A 7 -28.07 -33.57 -22.09
C GLN A 7 -27.36 -34.60 -22.98
N ASP A 8 -26.27 -35.19 -22.49
CA ASP A 8 -25.71 -36.41 -23.08
C ASP A 8 -26.25 -37.62 -22.29
N GLU A 9 -27.24 -38.28 -22.89
CA GLU A 9 -27.80 -39.55 -22.44
C GLU A 9 -26.81 -40.68 -22.70
N ARG A 10 -25.87 -40.91 -21.79
CA ARG A 10 -25.11 -42.18 -21.70
C ARG A 10 -24.29 -42.20 -20.42
N LEU A 11 -24.89 -42.64 -19.30
CA LEU A 11 -24.25 -43.31 -18.14
C LEU A 11 -25.29 -43.43 -17.00
N GLY A 12 -25.94 -44.58 -16.90
CA GLY A 12 -26.93 -44.89 -15.87
C GLY A 12 -26.32 -45.20 -14.49
N ARG A 13 -25.75 -44.20 -13.81
CA ARG A 13 -25.44 -44.26 -12.37
C ARG A 13 -25.73 -42.89 -11.72
N PRO A 14 -26.50 -42.82 -10.61
CA PRO A 14 -26.69 -41.56 -9.90
C PRO A 14 -25.37 -41.10 -9.28
N PRO A 15 -25.10 -39.78 -9.22
CA PRO A 15 -23.94 -39.26 -8.51
C PRO A 15 -24.05 -39.58 -7.01
N PRO A 16 -22.92 -39.83 -6.30
CA PRO A 16 -22.96 -40.02 -4.86
C PRO A 16 -23.55 -38.78 -4.20
N GLN A 17 -24.55 -39.01 -3.35
CA GLN A 17 -25.28 -37.99 -2.60
C GLN A 17 -24.31 -37.01 -1.92
N LEU A 18 -24.52 -35.71 -2.18
CA LEU A 18 -24.08 -34.65 -1.28
C LEU A 18 -24.56 -35.01 0.12
N TYR A 19 -23.62 -35.15 1.06
CA TYR A 19 -23.95 -35.29 2.47
C TYR A 19 -24.82 -34.09 2.89
N GLN A 20 -26.12 -34.31 3.07
CA GLN A 20 -26.96 -33.39 3.82
C GLN A 20 -26.50 -33.45 5.27
N ILE A 21 -25.75 -32.42 5.68
CA ILE A 21 -25.46 -32.20 7.09
C ILE A 21 -26.78 -31.79 7.74
N SER A 22 -27.37 -32.69 8.54
CA SER A 22 -28.50 -32.34 9.39
C SER A 22 -28.01 -31.42 10.50
N GLU A 23 -28.45 -30.16 10.50
CA GLU A 23 -28.22 -29.27 11.63
C GLU A 23 -28.91 -29.84 12.88
N PRO A 24 -28.20 -29.97 14.02
CA PRO A 24 -28.84 -30.39 15.25
C PRO A 24 -29.81 -29.31 15.73
N GLN A 25 -30.96 -29.73 16.25
CA GLN A 25 -31.97 -28.82 16.80
C GLN A 25 -31.37 -27.89 17.85
N VAL A 26 -31.66 -26.59 17.70
CA VAL A 26 -31.25 -25.53 18.62
C VAL A 26 -31.92 -25.77 19.98
N THR A 27 -31.17 -26.32 20.94
CA THR A 27 -31.57 -26.29 22.34
C THR A 27 -31.44 -24.87 22.87
N GLU A 28 -32.46 -24.39 23.59
CA GLU A 28 -32.48 -23.05 24.20
C GLU A 28 -31.17 -22.71 24.93
N PRO A 29 -30.74 -21.42 24.91
CA PRO A 29 -29.47 -21.03 25.48
C PRO A 29 -29.48 -21.26 26.99
N ARG A 30 -28.68 -22.23 27.45
CA ARG A 30 -28.34 -22.37 28.86
C ARG A 30 -27.75 -21.05 29.35
N GLN A 31 -28.39 -20.44 30.34
CA GLN A 31 -27.82 -19.31 31.08
C GLN A 31 -26.49 -19.76 31.71
N HIS A 32 -25.38 -19.45 31.04
CA HIS A 32 -24.06 -19.64 31.60
C HIS A 32 -23.90 -18.64 32.75
N ARG A 33 -23.91 -19.17 33.98
CA ARG A 33 -23.49 -18.43 35.17
C ARG A 33 -22.11 -17.83 34.90
N ALA A 34 -22.00 -16.52 35.09
CA ALA A 34 -20.76 -15.77 35.02
C ALA A 34 -19.79 -16.24 36.11
N ASN A 35 -18.97 -17.23 35.80
CA ASN A 35 -17.72 -17.54 36.47
C ASN A 35 -16.69 -17.83 35.39
N THR A 36 -16.29 -16.77 34.68
CA THR A 36 -15.15 -16.82 33.76
C THR A 36 -13.88 -16.88 34.63
N PRO A 37 -13.11 -17.97 34.64
CA PRO A 37 -11.85 -18.00 35.38
C PRO A 37 -10.90 -16.94 34.83
N GLU A 38 -10.23 -16.17 35.71
CA GLU A 38 -9.29 -15.07 35.36
C GLU A 38 -8.25 -15.46 34.31
N ARG A 39 -7.96 -16.76 34.18
CA ARG A 39 -6.96 -17.39 33.33
C ARG A 39 -7.11 -17.18 31.81
N ILE A 40 -8.22 -16.63 31.33
CA ILE A 40 -8.47 -16.34 29.90
C ILE A 40 -7.98 -14.93 29.51
N ARG A 41 -7.72 -14.03 30.47
CA ARG A 41 -7.24 -12.66 30.19
C ARG A 41 -5.73 -12.56 29.93
N GLU A 42 -4.95 -13.54 30.39
CA GLU A 42 -3.50 -13.54 30.23
C GLU A 42 -3.09 -14.01 28.84
N ARG A 43 -2.31 -13.16 28.15
CA ARG A 43 -1.73 -13.44 26.84
C ARG A 43 -0.86 -14.70 26.87
N LYS A 44 -1.19 -15.68 26.02
CA LYS A 44 -0.51 -16.99 25.99
C LYS A 44 0.85 -16.99 25.31
N ALA A 45 1.13 -15.98 24.48
CA ALA A 45 2.40 -15.82 23.78
C ALA A 45 3.01 -14.44 24.08
N PRO A 46 3.50 -14.19 25.31
CA PRO A 46 4.05 -12.90 25.72
C PRO A 46 5.32 -12.50 24.96
N TRP A 47 6.03 -13.45 24.34
CA TRP A 47 7.25 -13.20 23.56
C TRP A 47 7.00 -12.60 22.17
N VAL A 48 5.76 -12.69 21.65
CA VAL A 48 5.40 -12.02 20.40
C VAL A 48 5.25 -10.53 20.72
N LYS A 49 5.85 -9.61 19.97
CA LYS A 49 5.64 -8.18 20.23
C LYS A 49 4.16 -7.82 20.02
N GLU A 50 3.60 -6.94 20.86
CA GLU A 50 2.25 -6.43 20.63
C GLU A 50 2.28 -5.30 19.59
N PRO A 51 1.30 -5.24 18.69
CA PRO A 51 1.09 -4.08 17.84
C PRO A 51 0.92 -2.80 18.66
N TYR A 52 1.34 -1.67 18.11
CA TYR A 52 1.03 -0.38 18.71
C TYR A 52 -0.48 -0.10 18.61
N SER A 53 -1.16 -0.13 19.75
CA SER A 53 -2.60 0.09 19.85
C SER A 53 -3.01 1.57 19.84
N HIS A 54 -2.07 2.47 20.10
CA HIS A 54 -2.28 3.91 20.13
C HIS A 54 -2.03 4.54 18.76
N LYS A 55 -2.60 5.73 18.53
CA LYS A 55 -2.31 6.59 17.38
C LYS A 55 -1.28 7.65 17.82
N PRO A 56 -0.36 8.10 16.96
CA PRO A 56 0.58 9.15 17.34
C PRO A 56 -0.15 10.46 17.61
N ARG A 57 0.37 11.24 18.56
CA ARG A 57 -0.14 12.59 18.82
C ARG A 57 0.36 13.55 17.74
N ASP A 58 -0.42 14.57 17.45
CA ASP A 58 -0.08 15.55 16.42
C ASP A 58 1.24 16.28 16.71
N GLU A 59 1.56 16.54 17.98
CA GLU A 59 2.83 17.16 18.39
C GLU A 59 4.07 16.32 18.06
N ASP A 60 3.92 14.99 18.00
CA ASP A 60 4.99 14.07 17.66
C ASP A 60 5.00 13.76 16.15
N PHE A 61 3.81 13.79 15.53
CA PHE A 61 3.60 13.50 14.12
C PHE A 61 4.08 14.64 13.22
N TYR A 62 3.73 15.89 13.53
CA TYR A 62 4.09 17.03 12.69
C TYR A 62 5.45 17.59 13.11
N MET A 63 6.40 17.58 12.18
CA MET A 63 7.72 18.18 12.32
C MET A 63 7.89 19.33 11.34
N GLN A 64 8.46 20.44 11.79
CA GLN A 64 8.78 21.55 10.89
C GLN A 64 10.05 21.24 10.11
N ASP A 65 9.99 21.34 8.78
CA ASP A 65 11.18 21.23 7.94
C ASP A 65 12.02 22.51 8.08
N PRO A 66 13.29 22.42 8.51
CA PRO A 66 14.14 23.59 8.70
C PRO A 66 14.49 24.31 7.38
N THR A 67 14.29 23.67 6.22
CA THR A 67 14.66 24.23 4.92
C THR A 67 13.58 25.12 4.31
N ASP A 68 12.31 24.74 4.42
CA ASP A 68 11.16 25.45 3.83
C ASP A 68 10.14 25.96 4.86
N GLY A 69 10.31 25.61 6.14
CA GLY A 69 9.45 26.02 7.25
C GLY A 69 8.07 25.36 7.29
N ARG A 70 7.77 24.44 6.38
CA ARG A 70 6.47 23.75 6.31
C ARG A 70 6.43 22.60 7.31
N MET A 71 5.22 22.30 7.80
CA MET A 71 5.01 21.09 8.60
C MET A 71 4.98 19.87 7.68
N LYS A 72 5.70 18.82 8.05
CA LYS A 72 5.81 17.53 7.36
C LYS A 72 5.65 16.40 8.38
N PRO A 73 5.23 15.19 7.96
CA PRO A 73 5.15 14.04 8.87
C PRO A 73 6.56 13.64 9.33
N ASN A 74 6.75 13.30 10.60
CA ASN A 74 8.02 12.85 11.14
C ASN A 74 8.38 11.44 10.61
N PRO A 75 9.44 11.30 9.77
CA PRO A 75 9.73 10.05 9.08
C PRO A 75 10.24 8.96 10.02
N GLU A 76 10.96 9.31 11.09
CA GLU A 76 11.49 8.35 12.06
C GLU A 76 10.37 7.76 12.92
N LEU A 77 9.47 8.62 13.38
CA LEU A 77 8.28 8.21 14.12
C LEU A 77 7.37 7.32 13.26
N LEU A 78 7.12 7.70 12.01
CA LEU A 78 6.29 6.88 11.10
C LEU A 78 6.94 5.54 10.84
N LYS A 79 8.26 5.48 10.62
CA LYS A 79 8.98 4.23 10.43
C LYS A 79 8.75 3.26 11.59
N ASP A 80 9.03 3.69 12.82
CA ASP A 80 8.88 2.83 14.01
C ASP A 80 7.42 2.45 14.23
N HIS A 81 6.51 3.43 14.12
CA HIS A 81 5.09 3.22 14.38
C HIS A 81 4.47 2.19 13.42
N LEU A 82 4.72 2.35 12.12
CA LEU A 82 4.20 1.44 11.10
C LEU A 82 4.88 0.06 11.15
N PHE A 83 6.18 -0.01 11.49
CA PHE A 83 6.89 -1.29 11.64
C PHE A 83 6.30 -2.14 12.77
N ASN A 84 5.82 -1.48 13.82
CA ASN A 84 5.13 -2.10 14.95
C ASN A 84 3.61 -2.18 14.74
N GLU A 85 3.16 -2.20 13.50
CA GLU A 85 1.76 -2.37 13.09
C GLU A 85 0.81 -1.29 13.66
N GLY A 86 1.38 -0.17 14.10
CA GLY A 86 0.66 1.01 14.52
C GLY A 86 -0.03 1.67 13.34
N ARG A 87 -1.14 2.35 13.62
CA ARG A 87 -1.93 3.06 12.61
C ARG A 87 -1.93 4.56 12.91
N LEU A 88 -2.13 5.39 11.90
CA LEU A 88 -2.28 6.84 12.05
C LEU A 88 -3.75 7.24 12.29
N THR A 89 -4.01 8.49 12.67
CA THR A 89 -5.38 9.03 12.57
C THR A 89 -5.78 9.19 11.11
N GLU A 90 -7.09 9.28 10.81
CA GLU A 90 -7.52 9.52 9.43
C GLU A 90 -7.02 10.89 8.93
N GLU A 91 -6.99 11.90 9.80
CA GLU A 91 -6.54 13.25 9.50
C GLU A 91 -5.05 13.28 9.15
N GLN A 92 -4.22 12.59 9.93
CA GLN A 92 -2.78 12.43 9.64
C GLN A 92 -2.55 11.69 8.31
N THR A 93 -3.37 10.67 8.03
CA THR A 93 -3.30 9.88 6.80
C THR A 93 -3.67 10.71 5.58
N VAL A 94 -4.79 11.45 5.67
CA VAL A 94 -5.24 12.37 4.61
C VAL A 94 -4.20 13.45 4.35
N PHE A 95 -3.62 14.03 5.41
CA PHE A 95 -2.58 15.04 5.29
C PHE A 95 -1.41 14.56 4.42
N ILE A 96 -0.88 13.35 4.67
CA ILE A 96 0.21 12.77 3.88
C ILE A 96 -0.22 12.59 2.41
N LEU A 97 -1.38 11.98 2.19
CA LEU A 97 -1.89 11.66 0.85
C LEU A 97 -2.11 12.94 0.03
N GLU A 98 -2.75 13.95 0.61
CA GLU A 98 -3.04 15.22 -0.08
C GLU A 98 -1.77 16.03 -0.37
N ALA A 99 -0.87 16.14 0.61
CA ALA A 99 0.38 16.88 0.44
C ALA A 99 1.27 16.28 -0.66
N VAL A 100 1.36 14.94 -0.72
CA VAL A 100 2.13 14.27 -1.80
C VAL A 100 1.40 14.34 -3.14
N THR A 101 0.08 14.24 -3.16
CA THR A 101 -0.70 14.41 -4.39
C THR A 101 -0.46 15.80 -4.99
N GLU A 102 -0.50 16.86 -4.16
CA GLU A 102 -0.19 18.22 -4.61
C GLU A 102 1.23 18.32 -5.16
N LEU A 103 2.20 17.72 -4.47
CA LEU A 103 3.59 17.72 -4.88
C LEU A 103 3.79 17.04 -6.25
N MET A 104 3.31 15.80 -6.40
CA MET A 104 3.49 15.01 -7.62
C MET A 104 2.66 15.54 -8.79
N SER A 105 1.53 16.21 -8.54
CA SER A 105 0.73 16.86 -9.60
C SER A 105 1.48 17.99 -10.34
N ARG A 106 2.56 18.50 -9.74
CA ARG A 106 3.45 19.51 -10.35
C ARG A 106 4.64 18.88 -11.07
N GLU A 107 4.85 17.58 -10.92
CA GLU A 107 5.92 16.86 -11.60
C GLU A 107 5.49 16.52 -13.04
N PRO A 108 6.44 16.48 -13.99
CA PRO A 108 6.13 16.05 -15.35
C PRO A 108 5.84 14.54 -15.40
N ASN A 109 5.10 14.11 -16.42
CA ASN A 109 4.85 12.68 -16.68
C ASN A 109 6.15 11.87 -16.81
N MET A 110 7.20 12.46 -17.39
CA MET A 110 8.54 11.90 -17.40
C MET A 110 9.52 12.72 -16.56
N LEU A 111 10.03 12.10 -15.50
CA LEU A 111 11.05 12.67 -14.63
C LEU A 111 12.44 12.59 -15.28
N ASN A 112 13.31 13.55 -14.98
CA ASN A 112 14.72 13.50 -15.35
C ASN A 112 15.55 13.34 -14.08
N LEU A 113 16.35 12.28 -14.02
CA LEU A 113 17.15 11.93 -12.85
C LEU A 113 18.64 11.90 -13.21
N THR A 114 19.47 12.29 -12.24
CA THR A 114 20.93 12.26 -12.35
C THR A 114 21.51 11.24 -11.37
N GLY A 115 22.49 10.47 -11.82
CA GLY A 115 23.21 9.49 -11.01
C GLY A 115 23.96 10.11 -9.82
N PRO A 116 24.23 9.32 -8.76
CA PRO A 116 23.85 7.91 -8.58
C PRO A 116 22.36 7.72 -8.25
N VAL A 117 21.76 6.63 -8.76
CA VAL A 117 20.36 6.24 -8.53
C VAL A 117 20.27 4.77 -8.15
N THR A 118 19.62 4.47 -7.03
CA THR A 118 19.16 3.12 -6.66
C THR A 118 17.77 2.91 -7.25
N VAL A 119 17.63 1.95 -8.17
CA VAL A 119 16.36 1.61 -8.82
C VAL A 119 15.70 0.43 -8.11
N CYS A 120 14.44 0.60 -7.71
CA CYS A 120 13.64 -0.38 -7.00
C CYS A 120 12.42 -0.79 -7.84
N GLY A 121 12.19 -2.10 -7.99
CA GLY A 121 10.99 -2.64 -8.63
C GLY A 121 9.82 -2.78 -7.65
N ASP A 122 8.96 -3.77 -7.91
CA ASP A 122 7.72 -4.03 -7.20
C ASP A 122 7.93 -4.21 -5.68
N ILE A 123 7.01 -3.64 -4.90
CA ILE A 123 7.01 -3.73 -3.43
C ILE A 123 5.84 -4.57 -2.91
N HIS A 124 4.66 -4.47 -3.53
CA HIS A 124 3.49 -5.29 -3.26
C HIS A 124 3.13 -5.44 -1.78
N GLY A 125 3.08 -4.32 -1.05
CA GLY A 125 2.69 -4.30 0.35
C GLY A 125 3.60 -5.10 1.29
N GLN A 126 4.87 -5.29 0.92
CA GLN A 126 5.91 -5.92 1.74
C GLN A 126 6.68 -4.88 2.56
N PHE A 127 6.04 -4.27 3.55
CA PHE A 127 6.61 -3.14 4.30
C PHE A 127 7.93 -3.46 5.01
N TYR A 128 8.07 -4.65 5.58
CA TYR A 128 9.30 -5.10 6.24
C TYR A 128 10.46 -5.22 5.25
N ASP A 129 10.20 -5.73 4.05
CA ASP A 129 11.19 -5.84 2.98
C ASP A 129 11.55 -4.46 2.40
N LEU A 130 10.58 -3.54 2.32
CA LEU A 130 10.84 -2.14 1.97
C LEU A 130 11.81 -1.47 2.96
N MET A 131 11.67 -1.74 4.26
CA MET A 131 12.64 -1.23 5.25
C MET A 131 14.04 -1.79 5.00
N LYS A 132 14.12 -3.07 4.62
CA LYS A 132 15.39 -3.70 4.27
C LYS A 132 15.97 -3.11 2.99
N ALA A 133 15.13 -2.79 1.99
CA ALA A 133 15.54 -2.13 0.75
C ALA A 133 16.23 -0.78 1.01
N PHE A 134 15.70 0.03 1.94
CA PHE A 134 16.36 1.28 2.35
C PHE A 134 17.64 1.06 3.16
N GLU A 135 17.74 -0.02 3.95
CA GLU A 135 18.95 -0.35 4.68
C GLU A 135 20.11 -0.71 3.73
N ILE A 136 19.82 -1.46 2.66
CA ILE A 136 20.82 -1.89 1.68
C ILE A 136 21.08 -0.84 0.58
N GLY A 137 20.07 -0.04 0.25
CA GLY A 137 20.10 0.86 -0.90
C GLY A 137 20.94 2.11 -0.70
N GLY A 138 21.30 2.45 0.54
CA GLY A 138 22.10 3.63 0.89
C GLY A 138 21.26 4.82 1.38
N LYS A 139 21.93 5.83 1.94
CA LYS A 139 21.25 7.02 2.46
C LYS A 139 20.91 8.01 1.34
N PHE A 140 19.90 8.85 1.54
CA PHE A 140 19.56 9.94 0.60
C PHE A 140 20.68 10.98 0.40
N THR A 141 21.70 11.00 1.27
CA THR A 141 22.91 11.82 1.09
C THR A 141 23.92 11.21 0.11
N GLU A 142 23.76 9.94 -0.23
CA GLU A 142 24.71 9.14 -1.02
C GLU A 142 24.11 8.73 -2.38
N THR A 143 22.80 8.53 -2.45
CA THR A 143 22.09 8.08 -3.65
C THR A 143 20.68 8.66 -3.74
N ASN A 144 20.20 8.83 -4.97
CA ASN A 144 18.79 9.05 -5.26
C ASN A 144 18.07 7.70 -5.35
N TYR A 145 16.76 7.70 -5.18
CA TYR A 145 15.92 6.51 -5.33
C TYR A 145 14.92 6.70 -6.46
N LEU A 146 14.74 5.65 -7.27
CA LEU A 146 13.67 5.54 -8.25
C LEU A 146 12.89 4.26 -7.98
N PHE A 147 11.62 4.38 -7.59
CA PHE A 147 10.73 3.23 -7.51
C PHE A 147 9.84 3.15 -8.75
N LEU A 148 9.76 1.97 -9.35
CA LEU A 148 9.09 1.77 -10.64
C LEU A 148 7.57 1.59 -10.56
N GLY A 149 7.00 1.36 -9.36
CA GLY A 149 5.56 1.19 -9.16
C GLY A 149 5.23 -0.04 -8.34
N ASP A 150 3.96 -0.44 -8.35
CA ASP A 150 3.42 -1.63 -7.68
C ASP A 150 3.75 -1.66 -6.18
N TYR A 151 3.33 -0.60 -5.48
CA TYR A 151 3.50 -0.41 -4.05
C TYR A 151 2.51 -1.24 -3.23
N VAL A 152 1.32 -1.46 -3.80
CA VAL A 152 0.14 -2.01 -3.12
C VAL A 152 -0.26 -3.38 -3.66
N ASP A 153 -1.32 -3.94 -3.08
CA ASP A 153 -1.85 -5.29 -3.32
C ASP A 153 -0.89 -6.43 -3.00
N ARG A 154 -1.42 -7.67 -3.03
CA ARG A 154 -0.74 -8.95 -2.76
C ARG A 154 -0.32 -9.12 -1.30
N GLY A 155 0.49 -8.20 -0.78
CA GLY A 155 0.84 -8.08 0.64
C GLY A 155 -0.30 -7.51 1.47
N SER A 156 -0.09 -7.52 2.79
CA SER A 156 -1.06 -7.01 3.78
C SER A 156 -0.61 -5.69 4.43
N PHE A 157 0.46 -5.08 3.93
CA PHE A 157 1.01 -3.81 4.43
C PHE A 157 1.15 -2.77 3.31
N GLY A 158 0.22 -2.77 2.36
CA GLY A 158 0.20 -1.84 1.22
C GLY A 158 0.05 -0.39 1.66
N ILE A 159 -0.81 -0.12 2.66
CA ILE A 159 -1.03 1.25 3.13
C ILE A 159 0.19 1.78 3.90
N GLU A 160 0.90 0.93 4.63
CA GLU A 160 2.14 1.28 5.32
C GLU A 160 3.26 1.60 4.32
N CYS A 161 3.42 0.78 3.27
CA CYS A 161 4.34 1.07 2.16
C CYS A 161 4.06 2.44 1.55
N LEU A 162 2.79 2.69 1.20
CA LEU A 162 2.39 3.94 0.55
C LEU A 162 2.65 5.16 1.44
N LEU A 163 2.17 5.12 2.70
CA LEU A 163 2.32 6.25 3.63
C LEU A 163 3.78 6.56 3.96
N TYR A 164 4.62 5.55 4.08
CA TYR A 164 6.03 5.76 4.35
C TYR A 164 6.79 6.31 3.13
N LEU A 165 6.57 5.74 1.94
CA LEU A 165 7.15 6.26 0.70
C LEU A 165 6.73 7.71 0.44
N TYR A 166 5.46 8.03 0.68
CA TYR A 166 4.92 9.38 0.54
C TYR A 166 5.53 10.35 1.56
N THR A 167 5.67 9.92 2.81
CA THR A 167 6.38 10.70 3.83
C THR A 167 7.80 11.01 3.38
N LEU A 168 8.55 10.02 2.88
CA LEU A 168 9.88 10.25 2.35
C LEU A 168 9.88 11.18 1.12
N LYS A 169 8.86 11.10 0.25
CA LYS A 169 8.74 11.98 -0.92
C LYS A 169 8.56 13.44 -0.53
N LEU A 170 7.87 13.74 0.58
CA LEU A 170 7.75 15.10 1.11
C LEU A 170 9.07 15.66 1.64
N TRP A 171 9.91 14.79 2.23
CA TRP A 171 11.22 15.16 2.77
C TRP A 171 12.32 15.22 1.72
N TYR A 172 12.25 14.37 0.70
CA TYR A 172 13.28 14.20 -0.32
C TYR A 172 12.71 14.34 -1.74
N PRO A 173 12.01 15.43 -2.07
CA PRO A 173 11.29 15.53 -3.34
C PRO A 173 12.19 15.43 -4.56
N SER A 174 13.42 15.95 -4.47
CA SER A 174 14.42 15.89 -5.55
C SER A 174 15.24 14.60 -5.58
N ALA A 175 15.23 13.81 -4.50
CA ALA A 175 16.05 12.61 -4.37
C ALA A 175 15.26 11.30 -4.34
N LEU A 176 13.93 11.34 -4.19
CA LEU A 176 13.04 10.19 -4.30
C LEU A 176 12.04 10.39 -5.44
N ALA A 177 12.13 9.54 -6.46
CA ALA A 177 11.18 9.44 -7.56
C ALA A 177 10.28 8.21 -7.38
N LEU A 178 8.98 8.40 -7.58
CA LEU A 178 7.95 7.36 -7.50
C LEU A 178 7.20 7.33 -8.83
N LEU A 179 7.19 6.19 -9.51
CA LEU A 179 6.43 6.00 -10.75
C LEU A 179 5.14 5.22 -10.50
N ARG A 180 4.20 5.35 -11.44
CA ARG A 180 2.96 4.59 -11.42
C ARG A 180 3.16 3.18 -11.96
N GLY A 181 2.85 2.17 -11.15
CA GLY A 181 2.68 0.79 -11.59
C GLY A 181 1.25 0.48 -12.01
N ASN A 182 1.01 -0.74 -12.47
CA ASN A 182 -0.34 -1.14 -12.88
C ASN A 182 -1.28 -1.35 -11.68
N HIS A 183 -0.73 -1.64 -10.49
CA HIS A 183 -1.51 -1.77 -9.26
C HIS A 183 -1.96 -0.44 -8.67
N GLU A 184 -1.37 0.69 -9.05
CA GLU A 184 -1.81 2.03 -8.63
C GLU A 184 -3.04 2.50 -9.44
N CYS A 185 -4.12 1.70 -9.42
CA CYS A 185 -5.39 2.02 -10.06
C CYS A 185 -6.58 1.43 -9.32
N ARG A 186 -7.75 2.07 -9.48
CA ARG A 186 -9.02 1.60 -8.89
C ARG A 186 -9.41 0.18 -9.32
N HIS A 187 -9.09 -0.19 -10.57
CA HIS A 187 -9.49 -1.47 -11.13
C HIS A 187 -8.84 -2.64 -10.39
N LEU A 188 -7.51 -2.63 -10.26
CA LEU A 188 -6.79 -3.71 -9.58
C LEU A 188 -6.99 -3.67 -8.06
N THR A 189 -6.89 -2.50 -7.44
CA THR A 189 -7.05 -2.37 -5.98
C THR A 189 -8.45 -2.70 -5.49
N GLY A 190 -9.48 -2.50 -6.33
CA GLY A 190 -10.85 -2.93 -6.05
C GLY A 190 -11.08 -4.43 -6.20
N PHE A 191 -10.31 -5.11 -7.05
CA PHE A 191 -10.38 -6.55 -7.26
C PHE A 191 -9.53 -7.34 -6.24
N PHE A 192 -8.33 -6.84 -5.94
CA PHE A 192 -7.38 -7.47 -5.03
C PHE A 192 -7.60 -7.02 -3.58
N THR A 193 -6.52 -6.75 -2.84
CA THR A 193 -6.53 -6.69 -1.37
C THR A 193 -6.51 -5.27 -0.86
N PHE A 194 -5.98 -4.30 -1.61
CA PHE A 194 -5.70 -2.97 -1.10
C PHE A 194 -6.95 -2.19 -0.67
N ARG A 195 -8.06 -2.26 -1.43
CA ARG A 195 -9.31 -1.64 -0.98
C ARG A 195 -9.78 -2.21 0.36
N ARG A 196 -9.81 -3.54 0.48
CA ARG A 196 -10.20 -4.22 1.73
C ARG A 196 -9.25 -3.90 2.89
N GLU A 197 -7.95 -3.80 2.61
CA GLU A 197 -6.94 -3.40 3.59
C GLU A 197 -7.22 -1.99 4.11
N SER A 198 -7.44 -1.02 3.23
CA SER A 198 -7.76 0.37 3.59
C SER A 198 -9.04 0.47 4.41
N LEU A 199 -10.10 -0.25 4.04
CA LEU A 199 -11.35 -0.28 4.83
C LEU A 199 -11.19 -0.95 6.19
N HIS A 200 -10.30 -1.94 6.30
CA HIS A 200 -10.05 -2.63 7.56
C HIS A 200 -9.19 -1.81 8.53
N LYS A 201 -8.19 -1.10 8.00
CA LYS A 201 -7.24 -0.32 8.81
C LYS A 201 -7.71 1.11 9.08
N TYR A 202 -8.44 1.69 8.13
CA TYR A 202 -8.90 3.07 8.10
C TYR A 202 -10.35 3.15 7.63
N SER A 203 -10.62 3.69 6.43
CA SER A 203 -11.95 3.97 5.93
C SER A 203 -11.99 4.01 4.40
N GLU A 204 -13.20 4.04 3.81
CA GLU A 204 -13.37 4.29 2.37
C GLU A 204 -12.79 5.65 1.96
N ARG A 205 -12.88 6.66 2.83
CA ARG A 205 -12.32 8.00 2.58
C ARG A 205 -10.82 7.95 2.31
N ILE A 206 -10.08 7.15 3.10
CA ILE A 206 -8.65 6.94 2.90
C ILE A 206 -8.38 6.22 1.58
N TYR A 207 -9.12 5.14 1.28
CA TYR A 207 -8.97 4.44 0.01
C TYR A 207 -9.18 5.38 -1.20
N GLU A 208 -10.22 6.20 -1.17
CA GLU A 208 -10.49 7.19 -2.22
C GLU A 208 -9.39 8.25 -2.33
N ALA A 209 -8.78 8.64 -1.21
CA ALA A 209 -7.62 9.54 -1.23
C ALA A 209 -6.38 8.88 -1.84
N CYS A 210 -6.12 7.59 -1.56
CA CYS A 210 -5.05 6.83 -2.22
C CYS A 210 -5.28 6.71 -3.73
N VAL A 211 -6.52 6.43 -4.17
CA VAL A 211 -6.82 6.34 -5.61
C VAL A 211 -6.55 7.69 -6.30
N ARG A 212 -6.93 8.81 -5.67
CA ARG A 212 -6.59 10.15 -6.21
C ARG A 212 -5.09 10.40 -6.27
N SER A 213 -4.33 9.97 -5.26
CA SER A 213 -2.88 10.16 -5.25
C SER A 213 -2.17 9.33 -6.33
N PHE A 214 -2.72 8.15 -6.67
CA PHE A 214 -2.21 7.33 -7.76
C PHE A 214 -2.30 8.01 -9.13
N ASP A 215 -3.32 8.84 -9.34
CA ASP A 215 -3.49 9.57 -10.59
C ASP A 215 -2.48 10.72 -10.77
N ALA A 216 -1.80 11.12 -9.69
CA ALA A 216 -0.73 12.12 -9.72
C ALA A 216 0.67 11.51 -9.89
N LEU A 217 0.81 10.18 -9.91
CA LEU A 217 2.12 9.54 -10.07
C LEU A 217 2.66 9.71 -11.50
N PRO A 218 3.92 10.16 -11.66
CA PRO A 218 4.62 10.15 -12.94
C PRO A 218 4.66 8.76 -13.59
N LEU A 219 4.76 8.71 -14.90
CA LEU A 219 4.67 7.46 -15.67
C LEU A 219 6.05 6.88 -16.02
N ALA A 220 7.05 7.74 -16.13
CA ALA A 220 8.39 7.35 -16.57
C ALA A 220 9.50 8.20 -15.93
N ALA A 221 10.73 7.71 -16.02
CA ALA A 221 11.93 8.48 -15.71
C ALA A 221 13.02 8.26 -16.78
N LEU A 222 13.83 9.28 -17.01
CA LEU A 222 15.03 9.23 -17.83
C LEU A 222 16.25 9.49 -16.94
N ILE A 223 17.10 8.48 -16.78
CA ILE A 223 18.30 8.54 -15.93
C ILE A 223 19.51 8.88 -16.78
N ASP A 224 20.22 9.96 -16.44
CA ASP A 224 21.42 10.48 -17.11
C ASP A 224 21.27 10.67 -18.63
N GLY A 225 20.04 10.85 -19.12
CA GLY A 225 19.75 10.92 -20.56
C GLY A 225 19.97 9.60 -21.31
N LYS A 226 20.16 8.48 -20.59
CA LYS A 226 20.61 7.20 -21.16
C LYS A 226 19.63 6.05 -20.91
N PHE A 227 19.06 5.98 -19.71
CA PHE A 227 18.19 4.86 -19.32
C PHE A 227 16.76 5.33 -19.18
N PHE A 228 15.89 4.84 -20.05
CA PHE A 228 14.45 5.02 -19.96
C PHE A 228 13.87 3.97 -19.01
N ALA A 229 13.23 4.44 -17.94
CA ALA A 229 12.68 3.60 -16.88
C ALA A 229 11.16 3.79 -16.80
N VAL A 230 10.45 2.66 -16.80
CA VAL A 230 8.99 2.53 -16.68
C VAL A 230 8.67 1.27 -15.91
N HIS A 231 7.45 1.18 -15.38
CA HIS A 231 6.97 -0.05 -14.73
C HIS A 231 6.89 -1.23 -15.69
N GLY A 232 6.10 -1.07 -16.77
CA GLY A 232 5.82 -2.14 -17.72
C GLY A 232 6.81 -2.22 -18.86
N GLY A 233 6.65 -1.35 -19.86
CA GLY A 233 7.47 -1.40 -21.07
C GLY A 233 7.01 -0.43 -22.16
N ILE A 234 7.46 -0.69 -23.39
CA ILE A 234 7.20 0.16 -24.55
C ILE A 234 5.78 -0.02 -25.10
N SER A 235 5.22 1.06 -25.67
CA SER A 235 3.95 1.07 -26.37
C SER A 235 4.18 1.18 -27.88
N PRO A 236 3.40 0.49 -28.74
CA PRO A 236 3.41 0.72 -30.19
C PRO A 236 3.06 2.16 -30.61
N HIS A 237 2.51 2.96 -29.69
CA HIS A 237 2.16 4.36 -29.89
C HIS A 237 3.15 5.33 -29.23
N LEU A 238 4.25 4.83 -28.67
CA LEU A 238 5.32 5.62 -28.08
C LEU A 238 6.54 5.57 -29.01
N ASP A 239 6.58 6.50 -29.98
CA ASP A 239 7.66 6.57 -30.96
C ASP A 239 8.85 7.36 -30.42
N LYS A 240 8.60 8.41 -29.64
CA LYS A 240 9.62 9.26 -29.02
C LYS A 240 9.32 9.47 -27.56
N ILE A 241 10.38 9.60 -26.77
CA ILE A 241 10.29 9.92 -25.34
C ILE A 241 9.52 11.24 -25.10
N SER A 242 9.61 12.20 -26.04
CA SER A 242 8.87 13.46 -25.99
C SER A 242 7.35 13.31 -26.01
N ASP A 243 6.83 12.17 -26.47
CA ASP A 243 5.39 11.94 -26.59
C ASP A 243 4.74 11.74 -25.20
N LEU A 244 5.53 11.45 -24.16
CA LEU A 244 5.05 11.32 -22.78
C LEU A 244 4.71 12.64 -22.10
N ASN A 245 5.26 13.75 -22.58
CA ASN A 245 5.09 15.08 -21.98
C ASN A 245 4.07 15.95 -22.72
N GLN A 246 3.33 15.38 -23.66
CA GLN A 246 2.23 16.04 -24.37
C GLN A 246 0.90 15.83 -23.62
#